data_AF-A0A0F5PSY3-F1
#
_entry.id   AF-A0A0F5PSY3-F1
#
_cell.length_a   1.000
_cell.length_b   1.000
_cell.length_c   1.000
_cell.angle_alpha   90.00
_cell.angle_beta   90.00
_cell.angle_gamma   90.00
#
_symmetry.space_group_name_H-M   'P 1'
#
loop_
_entity.id
_entity.type
_entity.pdbx_description
1 polymer ?
#
loop_
_entity_poly.entity_id
_entity_poly.type
_entity_poly.pdbx_seq_one_letter_code
_entity_poly.pdbx_strand_id
1 'polypeptide(L)' 'MASKLIVTHLNHDLQGRKSYVSLIWSDDPTRRLGLEVPFGTALADAETAARTALTALARELDESELSPVASSA' A
#
# COMPACT_ATOMS: atom_id res chain seq x y z
N MET A 1 -16.65 -3.36 12.40
CA MET A 1 -16.62 -3.87 11.01
C MET A 1 -15.24 -3.60 10.47
N ALA A 2 -14.60 -4.57 9.80
CA ALA A 2 -13.34 -4.31 9.12
C ALA A 2 -13.61 -3.53 7.84
N SER A 3 -12.96 -2.39 7.65
CA SER A 3 -13.01 -1.64 6.38
C SER A 3 -12.48 -2.51 5.25
N LYS A 4 -13.12 -2.48 4.08
CA LYS A 4 -12.69 -3.25 2.90
C LYS A 4 -11.76 -2.40 2.05
N LEU A 5 -10.63 -2.97 1.65
CA LEU A 5 -9.73 -2.37 0.67
C LEU A 5 -10.05 -2.93 -0.73
N ILE A 6 -10.11 -2.05 -1.72
CA ILE A 6 -10.38 -2.40 -3.12
C ILE A 6 -9.12 -2.11 -3.93
N VAL A 7 -8.59 -3.12 -4.61
CA VAL A 7 -7.53 -2.95 -5.61
C VAL A 7 -8.14 -2.26 -6.83
N THR A 8 -7.62 -1.09 -7.18
CA THR A 8 -8.14 -0.29 -8.30
C THR A 8 -7.23 -0.38 -9.52
N HIS A 9 -5.91 -0.35 -9.31
CA HIS A 9 -4.93 -0.32 -10.38
C HIS A 9 -3.68 -1.09 -9.96
N LEU A 10 -3.03 -1.69 -10.97
CA LEU A 10 -1.67 -2.20 -10.89
C LEU A 10 -0.86 -1.43 -11.94
N ASN A 11 0.12 -0.66 -11.49
CA ASN A 11 0.99 0.12 -12.36
C ASN A 11 2.39 -0.49 -12.38
N HIS A 12 3.01 -0.51 -13.56
CA HIS A 12 4.37 -1.01 -13.75
C HIS A 12 5.26 0.15 -14.17
N ASP A 13 6.16 0.56 -13.29
CA ASP A 13 7.25 1.45 -13.65
C ASP A 13 8.36 0.62 -14.29
N LEU A 14 8.43 0.67 -15.62
CA LEU A 14 9.42 -0.03 -16.41
C LEU A 14 10.82 0.59 -16.29
N GLN A 15 10.91 1.89 -15.99
CA GLN A 15 12.20 2.57 -15.85
C GLN A 15 12.84 2.24 -14.51
N GLY A 16 12.05 2.30 -13.44
CA GLY A 16 12.47 1.91 -12.10
C GLY A 16 12.51 0.39 -11.86
N ARG A 17 11.97 -0.40 -12.80
CA ARG A 17 11.68 -1.85 -12.62
C ARG A 17 10.93 -2.10 -11.30
N LYS A 18 9.88 -1.32 -11.08
CA LYS A 18 9.03 -1.38 -9.89
C LYS A 18 7.58 -1.53 -10.28
N SER A 19 6.77 -2.08 -9.40
CA SER A 19 5.34 -2.19 -9.62
C SER A 19 4.61 -1.69 -8.39
N TYR A 20 3.47 -1.05 -8.61
CA TYR A 20 2.71 -0.39 -7.57
C TYR A 20 1.25 -0.81 -7.66
N VAL A 21 0.72 -1.32 -6.56
CA VAL A 21 -0.72 -1.57 -6.43
C VAL A 21 -1.39 -0.38 -5.75
N SER A 22 -2.51 0.07 -6.30
CA SER A 22 -3.30 1.16 -5.75
C SER A 22 -4.57 0.62 -5.10
N LEU A 23 -4.72 0.91 -3.81
CA LEU A 23 -5.83 0.49 -2.97
C LEU A 23 -6.68 1.70 -2.57
N ILE A 24 -7.99 1.52 -2.50
CA ILE A 24 -8.92 2.50 -1.91
C ILE A 24 -9.73 1.85 -0.80
N TRP A 25 -10.18 2.65 0.17
CA TRP A 25 -11.14 2.17 1.17
C TRP A 25 -12.54 2.18 0.55
N SER A 26 -13.30 1.10 0.78
CA SER A 26 -14.70 1.02 0.32
C SER A 26 -15.58 2.12 0.90
N ASP A 27 -15.23 2.54 2.11
CA ASP A 27 -15.93 3.52 2.93
C ASP A 27 -15.50 4.96 2.60
N ASP A 28 -14.30 5.14 2.05
CA ASP A 28 -13.78 6.45 1.64
C ASP A 28 -12.90 6.32 0.38
N PRO A 29 -13.44 6.62 -0.82
CA PRO A 29 -12.70 6.52 -2.07
C PRO A 29 -11.66 7.65 -2.25
N THR A 30 -11.67 8.68 -1.40
CA THR A 30 -10.64 9.72 -1.39
C THR A 30 -9.39 9.25 -0.67
N ARG A 31 -9.53 8.30 0.26
CA ARG A 31 -8.42 7.64 0.92
C ARG A 31 -7.81 6.59 -0.02
N ARG A 32 -6.55 6.81 -0.38
CA ARG A 32 -5.80 5.95 -1.30
C ARG A 32 -4.48 5.51 -0.67
N LEU A 33 -4.07 4.30 -0.98
CA LEU A 33 -2.79 3.74 -0.56
C LEU A 33 -2.12 3.09 -1.77
N GLY A 34 -0.95 3.59 -2.14
CA GLY A 34 -0.09 2.97 -3.13
C GLY A 34 0.98 2.17 -2.43
N LEU A 35 1.10 0.88 -2.75
CA LEU A 35 2.15 0.01 -2.20
C LEU A 35 3.02 -0.54 -3.30
N GLU A 36 4.32 -0.59 -3.05
CA GLU A 36 5.26 -1.28 -3.93
C GLU A 36 5.05 -2.79 -3.84
N VAL A 37 5.01 -3.43 -5.00
CA VAL A 37 4.90 -4.89 -5.17
C VAL A 37 6.01 -5.36 -6.11
N PRO A 38 6.37 -6.65 -6.08
CA PRO A 38 7.39 -7.20 -6.97
C PRO A 38 7.16 -6.84 -8.44
N PHE A 39 8.24 -6.50 -9.14
CA PHE A 39 8.14 -6.15 -10.55
C PHE A 39 7.65 -7.33 -11.39
N GLY A 40 6.74 -7.04 -12.33
CA GLY A 40 6.14 -8.07 -13.17
C GLY A 40 5.04 -8.89 -12.47
N THR A 41 4.54 -8.43 -11.32
CA THR A 41 3.32 -9.00 -10.69
C THR A 41 2.21 -9.05 -11.74
N ALA A 42 1.60 -10.22 -11.97
CA ALA A 42 0.48 -10.33 -12.87
C ALA A 42 -0.80 -9.80 -12.20
N LEU A 43 -1.77 -9.35 -13.00
CA LEU A 43 -3.05 -8.88 -12.46
C LEU A 43 -3.78 -9.94 -11.62
N ALA A 44 -3.66 -11.23 -12.00
CA ALA A 44 -4.21 -12.35 -11.24
C ALA A 44 -3.60 -12.49 -9.84
N ASP A 45 -2.34 -12.07 -9.67
CA ASP A 45 -1.61 -12.12 -8.40
C ASP A 45 -1.67 -10.80 -7.62
N ALA A 46 -2.30 -9.77 -8.19
CA ALA A 46 -2.32 -8.42 -7.61
C ALA A 46 -2.92 -8.39 -6.20
N GLU A 47 -3.96 -9.19 -5.94
CA GLU A 47 -4.59 -9.29 -4.62
C GLU A 47 -3.62 -9.89 -3.59
N THR A 48 -2.98 -11.02 -3.93
CA THR A 48 -2.01 -11.70 -3.07
C THR A 48 -0.79 -10.81 -2.79
N ALA A 49 -0.27 -10.14 -3.82
CA ALA A 49 0.84 -9.20 -3.71
C ALA A 49 0.47 -8.00 -2.84
N ALA A 50 -0.73 -7.42 -3.05
CA ALA A 50 -1.25 -6.33 -2.21
C ALA A 50 -1.40 -6.76 -0.75
N ARG A 51 -1.90 -7.97 -0.49
CA ARG A 51 -2.04 -8.50 0.87
C ARG A 51 -0.70 -8.66 1.56
N THR A 52 0.31 -9.13 0.83
CA THR A 52 1.68 -9.26 1.34
C THR A 52 2.26 -7.90 1.68
N ALA A 53 2.16 -6.93 0.77
CA ALA A 53 2.65 -5.57 0.98
C ALA A 53 1.92 -4.86 2.15
N LEU A 54 0.61 -5.04 2.27
CA LEU A 54 -0.18 -4.52 3.41
C LEU A 54 0.28 -5.11 4.74
N THR A 55 0.56 -6.42 4.77
CA THR A 55 1.04 -7.09 5.99
C THR A 55 2.42 -6.57 6.39
N ALA A 56 3.31 -6.36 5.42
CA ALA A 56 4.62 -5.77 5.66
C ALA A 56 4.51 -4.33 6.20
N LEU A 57 3.70 -3.48 5.55
CA LEU A 57 3.47 -2.10 6.00
C LEU A 57 2.85 -2.06 7.40
N ALA A 58 1.83 -2.87 7.67
CA ALA A 58 1.19 -2.90 8.99
C ALA A 58 2.19 -3.26 10.09
N ARG A 59 3.09 -4.21 9.82
CA ARG A 59 4.16 -4.59 10.74
C ARG A 59 5.18 -3.47 10.93
N GLU A 60 5.62 -2.85 9.85
CA GLU A 60 6.55 -1.70 9.92
C GLU A 60 5.96 -0.56 10.76
N LEU A 61 4.68 -0.25 10.56
CA LEU A 61 3.99 0.79 11.34
C LEU A 61 3.84 0.42 12.82
N ASP A 62 3.60 -0.85 13.14
CA ASP A 62 3.51 -1.36 14.52
C ASP A 62 4.86 -1.31 15.24
N GLU A 63 5.95 -1.57 14.51
CA GLU A 63 7.33 -1.51 15.01
C GLU A 63 7.90 -0.08 15.06
N SER A 64 7.20 0.90 14.48
CA SER A 64 7.66 2.29 14.39
C SER A 64 7.39 3.09 15.68
N GLU A 65 8.36 3.91 16.10
CA GLU A 65 8.17 4.85 17.20
C GLU A 65 7.48 6.14 16.72
N LEU A 66 6.47 6.59 17.47
CA LEU A 66 5.83 7.87 17.22
C LEU A 66 6.63 9.01 17.88
N SER A 67 7.29 9.82 17.07
CA SER A 67 7.97 11.03 17.55
C SER A 67 7.07 12.26 17.38
N PRO A 68 6.79 13.05 18.44
CA PRO A 68 6.09 14.31 18.28
C PRO A 68 6.94 15.28 17.46
N VAL A 69 6.31 16.02 16.54
CA VAL A 69 7.01 17.08 15.80
C VAL A 69 7.64 18.02 16.83
N ALA A 70 8.96 18.24 16.74
CA ALA A 70 9.64 19.15 17.66
C ALA A 70 9.04 20.53 17.48
N SER A 71 8.24 20.97 18.46
CA SER A 71 7.72 22.32 18.51
C SER A 71 8.91 23.26 18.62
N SER A 72 9.26 23.94 17.53
CA SER A 72 10.19 25.07 17.56
C SER A 72 9.49 26.15 18.37
N ALA A 73 9.96 26.36 19.60
CA ALA A 73 9.53 27.44 20.48
C ALA A 73 9.99 28.81 19.96
#